data_AF-A0A2H6GYB6-F1
#
_entry.id   AF-A0A2H6GYB6-F1
#
_cell.length_a   1.000
_cell.length_b   1.000
_cell.length_c   1.000
_cell.angle_alpha   90.00
_cell.angle_beta   90.00
_cell.angle_gamma   90.00
#
_symmetry.space_group_name_H-M   'P 1'
#
loop_
_entity.id
_entity.type
_entity.pdbx_description
1 polymer ?
#
loop_
_entity_poly.entity_id
_entity_poly.type
_entity_poly.pdbx_seq_one_letter_code
_entity_poly.pdbx_strand_id
1 'polypeptide(L)'
;MNETAVGVYLGFAFANISHFSVYGVSASVYGGGAVVAGGGADVSTPSDSDGDSSIPQIIGLQGAKSNLINLVSSDANYLGLIRQFNYFWHEFVDSPVSLRGPLSALGIHWAPMKYADKLNPVLYPYKLTGLEGDVYTLASEKAMSKYSSGAERVVLTRGDLGVDSLAASSYAKILGIPILLTEPESLPQASSDAISRLGAASVIVAGGPEAVSTGVEDLLPGALRIGGVDRYETAVLIGEALLSESESDVVVVTDGLAPDATTLIVAYYYNAPIVYVSGDVVPEVTEEFLKQNKFKIVVTVGVSPEAGERLDELVG
;
A
#
# COMPACT_ATOMS: atom_id res chain seq x y z
N MET A 1 -38.92 -8.48 31.29
CA MET A 1 -38.77 -7.15 30.65
C MET A 1 -37.36 -7.07 30.10
N ASN A 2 -37.27 -6.91 28.78
CA ASN A 2 -36.19 -6.39 27.94
C ASN A 2 -34.76 -6.31 28.50
N GLU A 3 -33.85 -7.08 27.90
CA GLU A 3 -32.44 -6.74 27.77
C GLU A 3 -32.28 -5.66 26.68
N THR A 4 -31.58 -4.58 27.02
CA THR A 4 -31.09 -3.56 26.07
C THR A 4 -29.62 -3.29 26.33
N ALA A 5 -28.86 -3.25 25.25
CA ALA A 5 -27.40 -3.19 25.13
C ALA A 5 -26.72 -2.02 25.84
N VAL A 6 -25.43 -2.21 26.17
CA VAL A 6 -24.50 -1.13 26.54
C VAL A 6 -23.23 -1.25 25.70
N GLY A 7 -22.99 -0.28 24.83
CA GLY A 7 -21.74 -0.12 24.08
C GLY A 7 -20.71 0.76 24.80
N VAL A 8 -19.46 0.74 24.35
CA VAL A 8 -18.37 1.63 24.83
C VAL A 8 -17.52 2.11 23.65
N TYR A 9 -17.24 3.43 23.58
CA TYR A 9 -16.36 4.11 22.62
C TYR A 9 -15.35 5.07 23.34
N LEU A 10 -14.03 4.88 23.06
CA LEU A 10 -12.80 5.74 22.97
C LEU A 10 -12.31 6.83 24.01
N GLY A 11 -10.97 6.98 24.20
CA GLY A 11 -10.26 8.17 24.79
C GLY A 11 -8.68 8.19 24.82
N PHE A 12 -8.02 9.38 24.71
CA PHE A 12 -6.55 9.72 24.57
C PHE A 12 -5.90 10.56 25.73
N ALA A 13 -4.56 10.77 25.74
CA ALA A 13 -3.75 11.48 26.77
C ALA A 13 -3.01 12.77 26.40
N PHE A 14 -3.15 13.84 27.20
CA PHE A 14 -2.32 15.06 27.16
C PHE A 14 -2.16 15.67 28.58
N ALA A 15 -1.11 16.46 28.88
CA ALA A 15 -0.94 17.10 30.19
C ALA A 15 -0.78 18.63 30.12
N ASN A 16 -1.36 19.36 31.08
CA ASN A 16 -1.33 20.83 31.18
C ASN A 16 -0.55 21.26 32.45
N ILE A 17 0.46 22.13 32.29
CA ILE A 17 1.38 22.56 33.36
C ILE A 17 0.91 23.91 33.92
N SER A 18 0.60 23.97 35.21
CA SER A 18 -0.03 25.15 35.85
C SER A 18 0.91 25.95 36.77
N HIS A 19 2.06 25.40 37.18
CA HIS A 19 3.05 26.14 37.98
C HIS A 19 4.48 25.58 37.86
N PHE A 20 5.49 26.46 37.88
CA PHE A 20 6.92 26.10 37.85
C PHE A 20 7.68 26.91 38.92
N SER A 21 8.41 26.23 39.81
CA SER A 21 9.31 26.89 40.76
C SER A 21 10.58 26.06 41.02
N VAL A 22 11.55 26.66 41.69
CA VAL A 22 12.83 26.02 42.08
C VAL A 22 12.61 24.81 43.01
N TYR A 23 11.46 24.69 43.67
CA TYR A 23 11.11 23.56 44.56
C TYR A 23 10.10 22.56 43.96
N GLY A 24 9.70 22.69 42.69
CA GLY A 24 8.88 21.66 42.02
C GLY A 24 7.89 22.19 40.96
N VAL A 25 7.34 21.24 40.20
CA VAL A 25 6.37 21.42 39.10
C VAL A 25 5.05 20.73 39.44
N SER A 26 3.91 21.38 39.16
CA SER A 26 2.58 20.76 39.22
C SER A 26 1.92 20.71 37.83
N ALA A 27 1.38 19.56 37.43
CA ALA A 27 0.67 19.35 36.17
C ALA A 27 -0.52 18.38 36.32
N SER A 28 -1.49 18.50 35.41
CA SER A 28 -2.65 17.59 35.28
C SER A 28 -2.48 16.71 34.04
N VAL A 29 -2.67 15.39 34.12
CA VAL A 29 -2.50 14.40 33.02
C VAL A 29 -3.86 13.84 32.55
N TYR A 30 -4.02 13.64 31.25
CA TYR A 30 -5.11 12.90 30.60
C TYR A 30 -4.53 11.65 29.90
N GLY A 31 -5.31 10.59 29.61
CA GLY A 31 -4.87 9.18 29.33
C GLY A 31 -5.19 8.56 27.94
N GLY A 32 -4.19 8.03 27.20
CA GLY A 32 -4.27 7.35 25.90
C GLY A 32 -3.18 6.28 25.83
N GLY A 33 -3.60 5.02 25.80
CA GLY A 33 -2.79 3.90 26.32
C GLY A 33 -1.67 3.39 25.43
N ALA A 34 -0.46 3.30 26.00
CA ALA A 34 0.46 2.17 25.81
C ALA A 34 1.34 1.97 27.06
N VAL A 35 1.50 0.69 27.42
CA VAL A 35 2.52 0.05 28.28
C VAL A 35 2.52 0.37 29.78
N VAL A 36 2.16 -0.65 30.57
CA VAL A 36 2.55 -0.79 31.97
C VAL A 36 3.99 -1.32 32.00
N ALA A 37 4.89 -0.56 32.63
CA ALA A 37 6.18 -1.07 33.09
C ALA A 37 6.25 -0.96 34.62
N GLY A 38 6.12 -2.13 35.26
CA GLY A 38 6.69 -2.53 36.55
C GLY A 38 6.61 -1.60 37.76
N GLY A 39 5.81 -1.99 38.76
CA GLY A 39 5.95 -1.45 40.12
C GLY A 39 4.81 -1.79 41.08
N GLY A 40 4.69 -3.07 41.44
CA GLY A 40 4.08 -3.56 42.68
C GLY A 40 2.68 -3.06 43.08
N ALA A 41 1.63 -3.81 42.71
CA ALA A 41 0.47 -4.06 43.57
C ALA A 41 -0.34 -5.22 42.98
N ASP A 42 -0.61 -6.23 43.82
CA ASP A 42 -1.49 -7.36 43.54
C ASP A 42 -2.87 -6.88 43.06
N VAL A 43 -3.24 -7.26 41.83
CA VAL A 43 -4.65 -7.34 41.43
C VAL A 43 -4.83 -8.66 40.67
N SER A 44 -5.49 -9.60 41.34
CA SER A 44 -5.89 -10.91 40.83
C SER A 44 -6.74 -10.82 39.56
N THR A 45 -6.30 -11.47 38.49
CA THR A 45 -7.04 -11.66 37.23
C THR A 45 -8.07 -12.79 37.36
N PRO A 46 -9.30 -12.66 36.85
CA PRO A 46 -10.08 -13.81 36.44
C PRO A 46 -9.48 -14.38 35.14
N SER A 47 -9.30 -15.69 35.11
CA SER A 47 -8.89 -16.47 33.96
C SER A 47 -10.07 -16.62 32.98
N ASP A 48 -9.98 -16.00 31.82
CA ASP A 48 -10.77 -16.42 30.65
C ASP A 48 -9.80 -16.89 29.57
N SER A 49 -9.84 -18.20 29.37
CA SER A 49 -9.29 -18.94 28.25
C SER A 49 -10.13 -18.64 27.00
N ASP A 50 -9.45 -18.26 25.92
CA ASP A 50 -9.82 -18.34 24.50
C ASP A 50 -9.71 -16.98 23.80
N GLY A 51 -8.75 -16.90 22.87
CA GLY A 51 -8.65 -15.79 21.92
C GLY A 51 -7.24 -15.22 21.82
N ASP A 52 -6.54 -15.62 20.75
CA ASP A 52 -5.36 -14.98 20.18
C ASP A 52 -5.44 -13.44 20.29
N SER A 53 -4.72 -12.89 21.27
CA SER A 53 -4.57 -11.46 21.52
C SER A 53 -3.19 -11.01 21.06
N SER A 54 -2.88 -11.23 19.79
CA SER A 54 -1.78 -10.53 19.13
C SER A 54 -2.17 -9.05 18.97
N ILE A 55 -1.68 -8.23 19.89
CA ILE A 55 -1.67 -6.77 19.74
C ILE A 55 -0.95 -6.47 18.41
N PRO A 56 -1.53 -5.67 17.49
CA PRO A 56 -0.88 -5.39 16.22
C PRO A 56 0.49 -4.77 16.50
N GLN A 57 1.55 -5.37 15.93
CA GLN A 57 2.88 -4.79 15.93
C GLN A 57 2.75 -3.44 15.24
N ILE A 58 2.86 -2.36 16.02
CA ILE A 58 3.12 -1.03 15.48
C ILE A 58 4.34 -1.20 14.57
N ILE A 59 4.33 -0.61 13.37
CA ILE A 59 5.59 -0.36 12.65
C ILE A 59 6.43 0.55 13.55
N GLY A 60 7.14 -0.08 14.48
CA GLY A 60 7.88 0.54 15.56
C GLY A 60 9.28 0.75 15.07
N LEU A 61 9.57 1.98 14.65
CA LEU A 61 10.93 2.42 14.28
C LEU A 61 11.90 2.43 15.47
N GLN A 62 11.46 2.04 16.68
CA GLN A 62 12.32 1.96 17.86
C GLN A 62 12.67 0.50 18.17
N GLY A 63 13.89 0.11 17.78
CA GLY A 63 14.53 -1.10 18.27
C GLY A 63 14.89 -2.15 17.22
N ALA A 64 14.62 -1.91 15.94
CA ALA A 64 15.15 -2.76 14.88
C ALA A 64 16.69 -2.63 14.86
N LYS A 65 17.39 -3.78 14.91
CA LYS A 65 18.85 -3.83 14.77
C LYS A 65 19.32 -3.51 13.34
N SER A 66 18.40 -3.54 12.39
CA SER A 66 18.60 -3.26 10.97
C SER A 66 17.54 -2.27 10.47
N ASN A 67 17.81 -1.67 9.31
CA ASN A 67 16.88 -0.80 8.60
C ASN A 67 15.70 -1.57 7.95
N LEU A 68 15.58 -2.87 8.23
CA LEU A 68 14.60 -3.79 7.67
C LEU A 68 13.39 -3.96 8.61
N ILE A 69 12.18 -3.83 8.07
CA ILE A 69 10.92 -4.09 8.76
C ILE A 69 10.19 -5.21 8.02
N ASN A 70 10.05 -6.37 8.66
CA ASN A 70 9.35 -7.50 8.09
C ASN A 70 7.88 -7.51 8.49
N LEU A 71 6.98 -7.36 7.52
CA LEU A 71 5.54 -7.46 7.70
C LEU A 71 5.04 -8.83 7.27
N VAL A 72 4.64 -9.63 8.26
CA VAL A 72 3.91 -10.88 8.02
C VAL A 72 2.45 -10.54 7.72
N SER A 73 1.97 -10.95 6.55
CA SER A 73 0.58 -10.73 6.17
C SER A 73 -0.35 -11.60 7.01
N SER A 74 -1.15 -10.97 7.85
CA SER A 74 -2.16 -11.60 8.70
C SER A 74 -3.38 -10.69 8.86
N ASP A 75 -4.53 -11.28 9.18
CA ASP A 75 -5.78 -10.53 9.39
C ASP A 75 -5.63 -9.43 10.47
N ALA A 76 -4.87 -9.71 11.53
CA ALA A 76 -4.60 -8.76 12.61
C ALA A 76 -3.69 -7.61 12.16
N ASN A 77 -2.61 -7.92 11.42
CA ASN A 77 -1.68 -6.92 10.94
C ASN A 77 -2.33 -6.02 9.89
N TYR A 78 -3.13 -6.59 8.98
CA TYR A 78 -3.84 -5.84 7.95
C TYR A 78 -4.77 -4.77 8.53
N LEU A 79 -5.63 -5.16 9.47
CA LEU A 79 -6.54 -4.23 10.14
C LEU A 79 -5.77 -3.26 11.04
N GLY A 80 -4.67 -3.70 11.65
CA GLY A 80 -3.76 -2.85 12.42
C GLY A 80 -3.20 -1.70 11.57
N LEU A 81 -2.74 -1.98 10.35
CA LEU A 81 -2.19 -0.99 9.43
C LEU A 81 -3.23 0.05 9.00
N ILE A 82 -4.45 -0.39 8.68
CA ILE A 82 -5.56 0.54 8.35
C ILE A 82 -5.78 1.54 9.48
N ARG A 83 -5.73 1.07 10.74
CA ARG A 83 -5.86 1.94 11.92
C ARG A 83 -4.65 2.84 12.12
N GLN A 84 -3.44 2.27 12.02
CA GLN A 84 -2.20 2.99 12.23
C GLN A 84 -2.03 4.14 11.22
N PHE A 85 -2.38 3.90 9.96
CA PHE A 85 -2.29 4.91 8.89
C PHE A 85 -3.51 5.82 8.79
N ASN A 86 -4.48 5.67 9.69
CA ASN A 86 -5.72 6.46 9.70
C ASN A 86 -6.48 6.42 8.36
N TYR A 87 -6.53 5.24 7.74
CA TYR A 87 -7.18 5.06 6.43
C TYR A 87 -8.70 4.99 6.49
N PHE A 88 -9.33 5.25 7.63
CA PHE A 88 -10.79 5.18 7.80
C PHE A 88 -11.59 6.10 6.87
N TRP A 89 -10.94 7.13 6.33
CA TRP A 89 -11.50 8.10 5.40
C TRP A 89 -11.34 7.72 3.92
N HIS A 90 -10.71 6.57 3.64
CA HIS A 90 -10.52 6.05 2.30
C HIS A 90 -11.64 5.08 1.90
N GLU A 91 -11.86 4.95 0.60
CA GLU A 91 -12.71 3.91 0.03
C GLU A 91 -11.96 2.56 0.07
N PHE A 92 -12.63 1.50 0.50
CA PHE A 92 -12.14 0.14 0.42
C PHE A 92 -13.08 -0.71 -0.42
N VAL A 93 -12.53 -1.53 -1.32
CA VAL A 93 -13.30 -2.44 -2.18
C VAL A 93 -12.68 -3.82 -2.25
N ASP A 94 -13.51 -4.86 -2.28
CA ASP A 94 -13.07 -6.20 -2.66
C ASP A 94 -13.08 -6.31 -4.18
N SER A 95 -11.90 -6.44 -4.78
CA SER A 95 -11.70 -6.36 -6.23
C SER A 95 -10.76 -7.44 -6.76
N PRO A 96 -10.88 -7.80 -8.06
CA PRO A 96 -9.91 -8.62 -8.77
C PRO A 96 -8.49 -8.08 -8.63
N VAL A 97 -7.49 -8.98 -8.63
CA VAL A 97 -6.06 -8.65 -8.45
C VAL A 97 -5.60 -7.57 -9.42
N SER A 98 -6.01 -7.64 -10.68
CA SER A 98 -5.63 -6.69 -11.74
C SER A 98 -6.07 -5.25 -11.46
N LEU A 99 -7.13 -5.05 -10.68
CA LEU A 99 -7.64 -3.71 -10.34
C LEU A 99 -6.95 -3.11 -9.11
N ARG A 100 -6.23 -3.89 -8.31
CA ARG A 100 -5.67 -3.41 -7.04
C ARG A 100 -4.65 -2.28 -7.24
N GLY A 101 -3.75 -2.42 -8.21
CA GLY A 101 -2.79 -1.37 -8.59
C GLY A 101 -3.47 -0.08 -9.07
N PRO A 102 -4.33 -0.14 -10.10
CA PRO A 102 -5.08 1.02 -10.58
C PRO A 102 -5.91 1.72 -9.51
N LEU A 103 -6.63 0.96 -8.68
CA LEU A 103 -7.45 1.53 -7.61
C LEU A 103 -6.60 2.17 -6.51
N SER A 104 -5.48 1.55 -6.13
CA SER A 104 -4.58 2.08 -5.13
C SER A 104 -4.00 3.43 -5.54
N ALA A 105 -3.65 3.61 -6.83
CA ALA A 105 -3.21 4.90 -7.36
C ALA A 105 -4.26 6.02 -7.18
N LEU A 106 -5.55 5.68 -7.20
CA LEU A 106 -6.67 6.62 -6.98
C LEU A 106 -6.95 6.90 -5.49
N GLY A 107 -6.29 6.18 -4.59
CA GLY A 107 -6.54 6.18 -3.15
C GLY A 107 -7.69 5.27 -2.70
N ILE A 108 -8.10 4.35 -3.56
CA ILE A 108 -9.09 3.30 -3.27
C ILE A 108 -8.33 2.03 -2.91
N HIS A 109 -8.45 1.56 -1.68
CA HIS A 109 -7.67 0.43 -1.20
C HIS A 109 -8.43 -0.87 -1.39
N TRP A 110 -7.71 -1.97 -1.63
CA TRP A 110 -8.32 -3.29 -1.59
C TRP A 110 -8.70 -3.64 -0.14
N ALA A 111 -9.73 -4.44 0.07
CA ALA A 111 -9.92 -5.23 1.28
C ALA A 111 -10.87 -6.39 0.99
N PRO A 112 -10.59 -7.61 1.49
CA PRO A 112 -11.46 -8.74 1.25
C PRO A 112 -12.78 -8.60 2.01
N MET A 113 -13.88 -9.05 1.41
CA MET A 113 -15.24 -8.90 1.95
C MET A 113 -15.41 -9.52 3.36
N LYS A 114 -14.59 -10.52 3.71
CA LYS A 114 -14.55 -11.09 5.07
C LYS A 114 -14.25 -10.08 6.18
N TYR A 115 -13.74 -8.89 5.85
CA TYR A 115 -13.48 -7.81 6.82
C TYR A 115 -14.61 -6.80 6.95
N ALA A 116 -15.72 -6.95 6.22
CA ALA A 116 -16.83 -5.99 6.22
C ALA A 116 -17.33 -5.66 7.64
N ASP A 117 -17.55 -6.67 8.49
CA ASP A 117 -18.05 -6.47 9.86
C ASP A 117 -17.08 -5.69 10.74
N LYS A 118 -15.78 -5.78 10.47
CA LYS A 118 -14.73 -5.09 11.23
C LYS A 118 -14.44 -3.68 10.69
N LEU A 119 -14.57 -3.48 9.38
CA LEU A 119 -14.26 -2.21 8.71
C LEU A 119 -15.46 -1.27 8.62
N ASN A 120 -16.65 -1.76 8.27
CA ASN A 120 -17.84 -0.91 8.09
C ASN A 120 -18.23 -0.05 9.31
N PRO A 121 -17.99 -0.46 10.58
CA PRO A 121 -18.25 0.39 11.73
C PRO A 121 -17.32 1.59 11.86
N VAL A 122 -16.14 1.54 11.24
CA VAL A 122 -15.08 2.56 11.37
C VAL A 122 -14.82 3.34 10.09
N LEU A 123 -15.16 2.78 8.92
CA LEU A 123 -15.04 3.49 7.64
C LEU A 123 -16.11 4.59 7.52
N TYR A 124 -15.70 5.78 7.07
CA TYR A 124 -16.62 6.89 6.80
C TYR A 124 -16.07 7.79 5.68
N PRO A 125 -16.90 8.26 4.73
CA PRO A 125 -18.33 7.98 4.56
C PRO A 125 -18.62 6.63 3.86
N TYR A 126 -17.58 5.85 3.55
CA TYR A 126 -17.66 4.66 2.74
C TYR A 126 -17.99 3.41 3.55
N LYS A 127 -18.53 2.41 2.84
CA LYS A 127 -18.62 1.03 3.32
C LYS A 127 -17.84 0.15 2.36
N LEU A 128 -17.28 -0.95 2.88
CA LEU A 128 -16.66 -1.97 2.06
C LEU A 128 -17.70 -2.57 1.12
N THR A 129 -17.41 -2.52 -0.18
CA THR A 129 -18.24 -3.08 -1.25
C THR A 129 -17.44 -4.03 -2.12
N GLY A 130 -18.13 -4.96 -2.77
CA GLY A 130 -17.53 -5.82 -3.80
C GLY A 130 -17.57 -5.11 -5.15
N LEU A 131 -16.52 -5.29 -5.93
CA LEU A 131 -16.41 -4.78 -7.28
C LEU A 131 -16.22 -5.95 -8.25
N GLU A 132 -17.24 -6.21 -9.06
CA GLU A 132 -17.28 -7.28 -10.06
C GLU A 132 -17.58 -6.70 -11.44
N GLY A 133 -16.99 -7.28 -12.49
CA GLY A 133 -17.21 -6.84 -13.86
C GLY A 133 -15.93 -6.88 -14.70
N ASP A 134 -16.01 -6.28 -15.88
CA ASP A 134 -14.87 -6.12 -16.78
C ASP A 134 -13.83 -5.16 -16.21
N VAL A 135 -12.61 -5.63 -15.99
CA VAL A 135 -11.55 -4.86 -15.32
C VAL A 135 -11.11 -3.65 -16.13
N TYR A 136 -11.16 -3.72 -17.47
CA TYR A 136 -10.79 -2.61 -18.35
C TYR A 136 -11.79 -1.46 -18.22
N THR A 137 -13.08 -1.79 -18.24
CA THR A 137 -14.18 -0.84 -18.03
C THR A 137 -14.10 -0.23 -16.63
N LEU A 138 -13.97 -1.07 -15.58
CA LEU A 138 -13.95 -0.60 -14.18
C LEU A 138 -12.77 0.33 -13.88
N ALA A 139 -11.56 -0.01 -14.35
CA ALA A 139 -10.39 0.86 -14.19
C ALA A 139 -10.61 2.21 -14.89
N SER A 140 -11.11 2.17 -16.12
CA SER A 140 -11.39 3.35 -16.95
C SER A 140 -12.44 4.27 -16.31
N GLU A 141 -13.53 3.71 -15.79
CA GLU A 141 -14.60 4.46 -15.12
C GLU A 141 -14.12 5.11 -13.82
N LYS A 142 -13.39 4.35 -12.97
CA LYS A 142 -12.83 4.88 -11.73
C LYS A 142 -11.81 5.99 -12.00
N ALA A 143 -10.97 5.82 -13.02
CA ALA A 143 -10.05 6.86 -13.47
C ALA A 143 -10.79 8.13 -13.93
N MET A 144 -11.75 8.02 -14.85
CA MET A 144 -12.51 9.18 -15.34
C MET A 144 -13.32 9.87 -14.24
N SER A 145 -13.85 9.12 -13.27
CA SER A 145 -14.56 9.68 -12.12
C SER A 145 -13.64 10.53 -11.24
N LYS A 146 -12.44 10.03 -10.93
CA LYS A 146 -11.44 10.75 -10.14
C LYS A 146 -10.87 11.96 -10.88
N TYR A 147 -10.59 11.80 -12.16
CA TYR A 147 -9.97 12.80 -13.04
C TYR A 147 -10.98 13.46 -13.98
N SER A 148 -12.10 13.92 -13.43
CA SER A 148 -13.19 14.53 -14.21
C SER A 148 -12.80 15.82 -14.93
N SER A 149 -11.72 16.49 -14.50
CA SER A 149 -11.12 17.64 -15.17
C SER A 149 -10.09 17.28 -16.25
N GLY A 150 -9.85 15.99 -16.48
CA GLY A 150 -8.80 15.48 -17.36
C GLY A 150 -7.50 15.10 -16.65
N ALA A 151 -6.64 14.37 -17.37
CA ALA A 151 -5.30 13.96 -16.96
C ALA A 151 -4.38 13.96 -18.19
N GLU A 152 -3.40 14.87 -18.24
CA GLU A 152 -2.48 15.03 -19.38
C GLU A 152 -1.58 13.80 -19.59
N ARG A 153 -1.27 13.09 -18.51
CA ARG A 153 -0.50 11.84 -18.50
C ARG A 153 -1.33 10.74 -17.89
N VAL A 154 -1.19 9.52 -18.41
CA VAL A 154 -1.78 8.30 -17.84
C VAL A 154 -0.77 7.16 -17.89
N VAL A 155 -0.87 6.20 -16.99
CA VAL A 155 -0.13 4.93 -17.08
C VAL A 155 -1.02 3.89 -17.73
N LEU A 156 -0.46 3.06 -18.60
CA LEU A 156 -1.11 1.88 -19.18
C LEU A 156 -0.34 0.62 -18.79
N THR A 157 -1.03 -0.37 -18.24
CA THR A 157 -0.47 -1.67 -17.87
C THR A 157 -1.35 -2.81 -18.36
N ARG A 158 -0.81 -4.02 -18.49
CA ARG A 158 -1.62 -5.20 -18.81
C ARG A 158 -2.68 -5.49 -17.72
N GLY A 159 -3.87 -5.92 -18.13
CA GLY A 159 -5.00 -6.17 -17.23
C GLY A 159 -5.21 -7.64 -16.83
N ASP A 160 -4.55 -8.58 -17.51
CA ASP A 160 -4.62 -10.01 -17.20
C ASP A 160 -3.62 -10.43 -16.10
N LEU A 161 -2.54 -9.66 -15.90
CA LEU A 161 -1.54 -9.87 -14.85
C LEU A 161 -1.18 -8.56 -14.15
N GLY A 162 -1.65 -8.36 -12.93
CA GLY A 162 -1.53 -7.10 -12.18
C GLY A 162 -0.17 -6.82 -11.51
N VAL A 163 0.92 -7.44 -11.94
CA VAL A 163 2.23 -7.29 -11.29
C VAL A 163 2.86 -5.93 -11.65
N ASP A 164 2.81 -5.53 -12.91
CA ASP A 164 3.36 -4.23 -13.33
C ASP A 164 2.50 -3.06 -12.81
N SER A 165 1.19 -3.26 -12.76
CA SER A 165 0.25 -2.26 -12.22
C SER A 165 0.38 -2.07 -10.71
N LEU A 166 0.79 -3.12 -9.98
CA LEU A 166 1.15 -3.03 -8.56
C LEU A 166 2.42 -2.21 -8.37
N ALA A 167 3.48 -2.43 -9.15
CA ALA A 167 4.70 -1.62 -9.07
C ALA A 167 4.43 -0.15 -9.46
N ALA A 168 3.62 0.07 -10.50
CA ALA A 168 3.28 1.40 -11.00
C ALA A 168 2.34 2.18 -10.08
N SER A 169 1.71 1.57 -9.07
CA SER A 169 0.69 2.24 -8.25
C SER A 169 1.23 3.45 -7.50
N SER A 170 2.41 3.32 -6.88
CA SER A 170 3.06 4.42 -6.16
C SER A 170 3.52 5.52 -7.10
N TYR A 171 4.06 5.15 -8.26
CA TYR A 171 4.51 6.09 -9.29
C TYR A 171 3.34 6.93 -9.81
N ALA A 172 2.24 6.27 -10.19
CA ALA A 172 1.03 6.94 -10.65
C ALA A 172 0.41 7.84 -9.58
N LYS A 173 0.40 7.38 -8.32
CA LYS A 173 -0.08 8.16 -7.17
C LYS A 173 0.73 9.46 -6.98
N ILE A 174 2.06 9.36 -6.98
CA ILE A 174 2.96 10.52 -6.75
C ILE A 174 2.82 11.55 -7.86
N LEU A 175 2.74 11.10 -9.10
CA LEU A 175 2.51 11.97 -10.25
C LEU A 175 1.07 12.50 -10.34
N GLY A 176 0.15 11.94 -9.55
CA GLY A 176 -1.26 12.29 -9.60
C GLY A 176 -1.90 11.94 -10.94
N ILE A 177 -1.60 10.77 -11.50
CA ILE A 177 -2.11 10.29 -12.79
C ILE A 177 -2.83 8.93 -12.64
N PRO A 178 -3.84 8.63 -13.48
CA PRO A 178 -4.53 7.34 -13.41
C PRO A 178 -3.74 6.22 -14.07
N ILE A 179 -4.02 4.98 -13.65
CA ILE A 179 -3.60 3.76 -14.34
C ILE A 179 -4.82 3.19 -15.10
N LEU A 180 -4.64 2.93 -16.38
CA LEU A 180 -5.58 2.23 -17.25
C LEU A 180 -5.02 0.84 -17.58
N LEU A 181 -5.91 -0.06 -18.00
CA LEU A 181 -5.57 -1.44 -18.30
C LEU A 181 -5.65 -1.74 -19.80
N THR A 182 -4.83 -2.64 -20.31
CA THR A 182 -4.88 -3.12 -21.70
C THR A 182 -4.74 -4.64 -21.75
N GLU A 183 -5.18 -5.27 -22.84
CA GLU A 183 -4.72 -6.61 -23.17
C GLU A 183 -3.30 -6.52 -23.77
N PRO A 184 -2.50 -7.61 -23.73
CA PRO A 184 -1.13 -7.57 -24.26
C PRO A 184 -1.05 -7.16 -25.74
N GLU A 185 -1.98 -7.65 -26.56
CA GLU A 185 -1.97 -7.47 -28.03
C GLU A 185 -3.12 -6.61 -28.54
N SER A 186 -3.97 -6.08 -27.65
CA SER A 186 -5.14 -5.29 -28.05
C SER A 186 -5.45 -4.21 -27.02
N LEU A 187 -5.79 -3.00 -27.49
CA LEU A 187 -6.24 -1.91 -26.63
C LEU A 187 -7.77 -1.97 -26.51
N PRO A 188 -8.34 -2.28 -25.33
CA PRO A 188 -9.78 -2.32 -25.15
C PRO A 188 -10.42 -0.95 -25.39
N GLN A 189 -11.62 -0.95 -25.98
CA GLN A 189 -12.33 0.30 -26.31
C GLN A 189 -12.53 1.20 -25.09
N ALA A 190 -12.85 0.63 -23.93
CA ALA A 190 -13.03 1.38 -22.69
C ALA A 190 -11.79 2.21 -22.32
N SER A 191 -10.60 1.64 -22.51
CA SER A 191 -9.33 2.30 -22.18
C SER A 191 -8.94 3.30 -23.25
N SER A 192 -9.15 3.00 -24.53
CA SER A 192 -9.01 3.98 -25.61
C SER A 192 -9.92 5.21 -25.41
N ASP A 193 -11.18 4.97 -25.04
CA ASP A 193 -12.15 6.04 -24.77
C ASP A 193 -11.73 6.87 -23.55
N ALA A 194 -11.23 6.22 -22.50
CA ALA A 194 -10.72 6.90 -21.31
C ALA A 194 -9.51 7.78 -21.62
N ILE A 195 -8.52 7.29 -22.38
CA ILE A 195 -7.36 8.07 -22.84
C ILE A 195 -7.84 9.34 -23.56
N SER A 196 -8.79 9.19 -24.48
CA SER A 196 -9.35 10.32 -25.23
C SER A 196 -10.12 11.31 -24.35
N ARG A 197 -11.01 10.81 -23.47
CA ARG A 197 -11.85 11.65 -22.59
C ARG A 197 -11.07 12.36 -21.50
N LEU A 198 -10.01 11.74 -21.00
CA LEU A 198 -9.08 12.36 -20.06
C LEU A 198 -8.23 13.44 -20.75
N GLY A 199 -8.17 13.46 -22.08
CA GLY A 199 -7.33 14.39 -22.85
C GLY A 199 -5.84 14.08 -22.68
N ALA A 200 -5.48 12.80 -22.50
CA ALA A 200 -4.11 12.40 -22.28
C ALA A 200 -3.25 12.64 -23.53
N ALA A 201 -2.17 13.39 -23.36
CA ALA A 201 -1.21 13.71 -24.41
C ALA A 201 0.02 12.78 -24.38
N SER A 202 0.25 12.12 -23.24
CA SER A 202 1.32 11.13 -23.08
C SER A 202 0.84 9.92 -22.29
N VAL A 203 1.14 8.74 -22.80
CA VAL A 203 0.82 7.46 -22.15
C VAL A 203 2.10 6.75 -21.75
N ILE A 204 2.24 6.49 -20.46
CA ILE A 204 3.36 5.76 -19.90
C ILE A 204 3.00 4.27 -19.93
N VAL A 205 3.66 3.49 -20.79
CA VAL A 205 3.47 2.05 -20.87
C VAL A 205 4.35 1.38 -19.82
N ALA A 206 3.74 0.89 -18.73
CA ALA A 206 4.45 0.16 -17.70
C ALA A 206 4.42 -1.35 -18.00
N GLY A 207 5.59 -1.91 -18.30
CA GLY A 207 5.78 -3.29 -18.75
C GLY A 207 6.54 -3.38 -20.08
N GLY A 208 7.26 -4.49 -20.27
CA GLY A 208 7.99 -4.79 -21.51
C GLY A 208 7.07 -5.12 -22.70
N PRO A 209 7.62 -5.35 -23.91
CA PRO A 209 6.84 -5.65 -25.11
C PRO A 209 5.95 -6.91 -25.02
N GLU A 210 6.30 -7.89 -24.18
CA GLU A 210 5.44 -9.06 -23.93
C GLU A 210 4.25 -8.76 -23.01
N ALA A 211 4.35 -7.71 -22.20
CA ALA A 211 3.27 -7.26 -21.34
C ALA A 211 2.29 -6.35 -22.11
N VAL A 212 2.84 -5.44 -22.90
CA VAL A 212 2.10 -4.55 -23.79
C VAL A 212 2.87 -4.47 -25.10
N SER A 213 2.33 -5.07 -26.15
CA SER A 213 2.96 -5.14 -27.47
C SER A 213 3.31 -3.75 -28.03
N THR A 214 4.30 -3.70 -28.90
CA THR A 214 4.60 -2.50 -29.68
C THR A 214 3.40 -2.08 -30.53
N GLY A 215 2.58 -3.02 -31.00
CA GLY A 215 1.35 -2.73 -31.72
C GLY A 215 0.33 -1.95 -30.90
N VAL A 216 0.20 -2.24 -29.59
CA VAL A 216 -0.63 -1.43 -28.68
C VAL A 216 0.04 -0.09 -28.41
N GLU A 217 1.35 -0.06 -28.16
CA GLU A 217 2.11 1.17 -27.89
C GLU A 217 1.98 2.20 -29.03
N ASP A 218 2.06 1.75 -30.28
CA ASP A 218 1.97 2.60 -31.48
C ASP A 218 0.60 3.29 -31.64
N LEU A 219 -0.45 2.80 -30.96
CA LEU A 219 -1.77 3.40 -30.96
C LEU A 219 -1.90 4.57 -29.96
N LEU A 220 -0.94 4.72 -29.04
CA LEU A 220 -1.05 5.61 -27.89
C LEU A 220 -0.44 6.98 -28.17
N PRO A 221 -1.07 8.08 -27.71
CA PRO A 221 -0.49 9.40 -27.85
C PRO A 221 0.74 9.55 -26.94
N GLY A 222 1.86 10.01 -27.52
CA GLY A 222 3.07 10.34 -26.75
C GLY A 222 3.57 9.18 -25.88
N ALA A 223 3.55 7.96 -26.43
CA ALA A 223 3.87 6.74 -25.70
C ALA A 223 5.33 6.76 -25.18
N LEU A 224 5.49 6.42 -23.90
CA LEU A 224 6.79 6.28 -23.23
C LEU A 224 6.80 4.98 -22.43
N ARG A 225 7.67 4.04 -22.79
CA ARG A 225 7.75 2.75 -22.12
C ARG A 225 8.69 2.78 -20.92
N ILE A 226 8.23 2.21 -19.80
CA ILE A 226 9.02 1.88 -18.61
C ILE A 226 8.81 0.38 -18.36
N GLY A 227 9.72 -0.44 -18.87
CA GLY A 227 9.59 -1.90 -18.79
C GLY A 227 10.91 -2.60 -19.07
N GLY A 228 11.22 -3.60 -18.24
CA GLY A 228 12.40 -4.46 -18.37
C GLY A 228 12.10 -5.78 -19.07
N VAL A 229 13.08 -6.67 -19.09
CA VAL A 229 12.97 -8.03 -19.64
C VAL A 229 12.05 -8.92 -18.80
N ASP A 230 11.91 -8.62 -17.51
CA ASP A 230 11.04 -9.31 -16.59
C ASP A 230 10.36 -8.36 -15.58
N ARG A 231 9.56 -8.93 -14.68
CA ARG A 231 8.83 -8.19 -13.65
C ARG A 231 9.73 -7.52 -12.63
N TYR A 232 10.92 -8.08 -12.38
CA TYR A 232 11.86 -7.58 -11.37
C TYR A 232 12.54 -6.32 -11.88
N GLU A 233 13.07 -6.38 -13.11
CA GLU A 233 13.66 -5.22 -13.78
C GLU A 233 12.59 -4.15 -14.04
N THR A 234 11.38 -4.52 -14.46
CA THR A 234 10.28 -3.55 -14.63
C THR A 234 9.96 -2.81 -13.33
N ALA A 235 9.89 -3.51 -12.19
CA ALA A 235 9.63 -2.87 -10.91
C ALA A 235 10.76 -1.93 -10.47
N VAL A 236 12.02 -2.30 -10.72
CA VAL A 236 13.19 -1.44 -10.47
C VAL A 236 13.13 -0.19 -11.34
N LEU A 237 12.90 -0.32 -12.65
CA LEU A 237 12.79 0.82 -13.57
C LEU A 237 11.67 1.78 -13.20
N ILE A 238 10.50 1.25 -12.78
CA ILE A 238 9.40 2.06 -12.25
C ILE A 238 9.81 2.75 -10.94
N GLY A 239 10.53 2.05 -10.07
CA GLY A 239 11.07 2.60 -8.83
C GLY A 239 12.07 3.73 -9.06
N GLU A 240 12.97 3.58 -10.03
CA GLU A 240 13.91 4.63 -10.44
C GLU A 240 13.19 5.84 -11.04
N ALA A 241 12.20 5.61 -11.90
CA ALA A 241 11.36 6.68 -12.44
C ALA A 241 10.63 7.45 -11.33
N LEU A 242 10.11 6.74 -10.32
CA LEU A 242 9.51 7.36 -9.13
C LEU A 242 10.51 8.21 -8.36
N LEU A 243 11.71 7.68 -8.08
CA LEU A 243 12.73 8.40 -7.33
C LEU A 243 13.28 9.63 -8.07
N SER A 244 13.18 9.65 -9.40
CA SER A 244 13.51 10.84 -10.21
C SER A 244 12.51 11.98 -10.05
N GLU A 245 11.27 11.67 -9.62
CA GLU A 245 10.16 12.61 -9.46
C GLU A 245 9.95 13.01 -7.99
N SER A 246 10.25 12.11 -7.04
CA SER A 246 10.11 12.35 -5.61
C SER A 246 11.15 11.57 -4.80
N GLU A 247 11.79 12.24 -3.85
CA GLU A 247 12.63 11.56 -2.86
C GLU A 247 11.78 10.64 -1.98
N SER A 248 12.31 9.45 -1.67
CA SER A 248 11.72 8.52 -0.72
C SER A 248 12.80 7.82 0.08
N ASP A 249 12.71 7.90 1.40
CA ASP A 249 13.60 7.21 2.34
C ASP A 249 13.19 5.73 2.55
N VAL A 250 12.02 5.35 2.03
CA VAL A 250 11.40 4.04 2.25
C VAL A 250 11.26 3.31 0.92
N VAL A 251 11.53 2.01 0.92
CA VAL A 251 11.18 1.10 -0.18
C VAL A 251 10.37 -0.07 0.36
N VAL A 252 9.40 -0.53 -0.42
CA VAL A 252 8.61 -1.72 -0.09
C VAL A 252 9.02 -2.87 -1.01
N VAL A 253 9.28 -4.03 -0.42
CA VAL A 253 9.70 -5.24 -1.11
C VAL A 253 8.64 -6.33 -0.90
N THR A 254 8.16 -6.96 -1.97
CA THR A 254 7.21 -8.08 -1.91
C THR A 254 7.66 -9.20 -2.84
N ASP A 255 7.11 -10.40 -2.67
CA ASP A 255 7.35 -11.49 -3.64
C ASP A 255 6.66 -11.17 -4.98
N GLY A 256 7.45 -11.13 -6.06
CA GLY A 256 6.96 -10.90 -7.42
C GLY A 256 6.18 -12.09 -7.98
N LEU A 257 6.33 -13.29 -7.43
CA LEU A 257 5.58 -14.49 -7.85
C LEU A 257 4.16 -14.49 -7.31
N ALA A 258 3.97 -13.99 -6.08
CA ALA A 258 2.68 -13.85 -5.43
C ALA A 258 2.62 -12.55 -4.60
N PRO A 259 2.48 -11.37 -5.24
CA PRO A 259 2.52 -10.09 -4.54
C PRO A 259 1.42 -9.97 -3.49
N ASP A 260 1.80 -9.57 -2.28
CA ASP A 260 0.84 -9.34 -1.20
C ASP A 260 0.16 -7.98 -1.38
N ALA A 261 -1.17 -7.94 -1.29
CA ALA A 261 -1.92 -6.70 -1.46
C ALA A 261 -1.69 -5.67 -0.34
N THR A 262 -1.23 -6.10 0.84
CA THR A 262 -0.82 -5.23 1.95
C THR A 262 0.32 -4.29 1.54
N THR A 263 1.13 -4.70 0.56
CA THR A 263 2.18 -3.88 -0.06
C THR A 263 1.63 -2.53 -0.53
N LEU A 264 0.44 -2.51 -1.15
CA LEU A 264 -0.17 -1.29 -1.66
C LEU A 264 -0.55 -0.31 -0.54
N ILE A 265 -1.02 -0.81 0.60
CA ILE A 265 -1.38 0.02 1.77
C ILE A 265 -0.15 0.74 2.32
N VAL A 266 0.96 0.00 2.46
CA VAL A 266 2.23 0.49 3.00
C VAL A 266 2.91 1.43 2.01
N ALA A 267 3.01 1.03 0.75
CA ALA A 267 3.64 1.84 -0.29
C ALA A 267 2.88 3.14 -0.55
N TYR A 268 1.54 3.09 -0.53
CA TYR A 268 0.71 4.28 -0.60
C TYR A 268 0.97 5.20 0.60
N TYR A 269 1.16 4.68 1.82
CA TYR A 269 1.39 5.54 2.99
C TYR A 269 2.71 6.30 2.88
N TYR A 270 3.77 5.58 2.54
CA TYR A 270 5.13 6.11 2.53
C TYR A 270 5.53 6.81 1.23
N ASN A 271 4.68 6.82 0.19
CA ASN A 271 5.09 7.22 -1.18
C ASN A 271 6.35 6.46 -1.62
N ALA A 272 6.36 5.15 -1.35
CA ALA A 272 7.55 4.33 -1.53
C ALA A 272 7.49 3.58 -2.87
N PRO A 273 8.63 3.45 -3.59
CA PRO A 273 8.75 2.49 -4.68
C PRO A 273 8.50 1.07 -4.18
N ILE A 274 7.94 0.25 -5.06
CA ILE A 274 7.69 -1.17 -4.82
C ILE A 274 8.62 -1.95 -5.74
N VAL A 275 9.45 -2.81 -5.15
CA VAL A 275 10.33 -3.72 -5.88
C VAL A 275 10.11 -5.16 -5.43
N TYR A 276 10.65 -6.12 -6.18
CA TYR A 276 10.30 -7.52 -6.04
C TYR A 276 11.49 -8.42 -5.71
N VAL A 277 11.21 -9.46 -4.93
CA VAL A 277 12.02 -10.69 -4.86
C VAL A 277 11.35 -11.79 -5.67
N SER A 278 12.09 -12.86 -5.97
CA SER A 278 11.61 -14.03 -6.71
C SER A 278 11.57 -15.25 -5.78
N GLY A 279 10.50 -15.39 -4.98
CA GLY A 279 10.46 -16.38 -3.91
C GLY A 279 11.63 -16.18 -2.95
N ASP A 280 12.54 -17.16 -2.88
CA ASP A 280 13.70 -17.16 -1.98
C ASP A 280 14.91 -16.37 -2.49
N VAL A 281 14.84 -15.86 -3.72
CA VAL A 281 15.97 -15.18 -4.36
C VAL A 281 15.71 -13.68 -4.46
N VAL A 282 16.68 -12.88 -4.03
CA VAL A 282 16.71 -11.44 -4.34
C VAL A 282 17.40 -11.27 -5.70
N PRO A 283 16.69 -10.81 -6.76
CA PRO A 283 17.30 -10.58 -8.07
C PRO A 283 18.42 -9.53 -7.98
N GLU A 284 19.45 -9.68 -8.81
CA GLU A 284 20.60 -8.76 -8.85
C GLU A 284 20.17 -7.31 -9.05
N VAL A 285 19.24 -7.06 -9.98
CA VAL A 285 18.65 -5.73 -10.22
C VAL A 285 18.02 -5.12 -8.97
N THR A 286 17.36 -5.93 -8.14
CA THR A 286 16.77 -5.47 -6.87
C THR A 286 17.88 -5.18 -5.85
N GLU A 287 18.92 -6.01 -5.77
CA GLU A 287 20.05 -5.75 -4.88
C GLU A 287 20.77 -4.43 -5.24
N GLU A 288 21.05 -4.22 -6.52
CA GLU A 288 21.72 -3.01 -7.02
C GLU A 288 20.89 -1.76 -6.73
N PHE A 289 19.58 -1.82 -7.01
CA PHE A 289 18.66 -0.75 -6.70
C PHE A 289 18.67 -0.36 -5.22
N LEU A 290 18.66 -1.34 -4.32
CA LEU A 290 18.71 -1.09 -2.87
C LEU A 290 20.06 -0.47 -2.44
N LYS A 291 21.19 -1.01 -2.94
CA LYS A 291 22.54 -0.53 -2.62
C LYS A 291 22.78 0.90 -3.13
N GLN A 292 22.31 1.21 -4.33
CA GLN A 292 22.49 2.51 -4.98
C GLN A 292 21.72 3.61 -4.24
N ASN A 293 20.47 3.34 -3.88
CA ASN A 293 19.56 4.37 -3.34
C ASN A 293 19.66 4.52 -1.81
N LYS A 294 20.24 3.55 -1.09
CA LYS A 294 20.52 3.63 0.37
C LYS A 294 19.29 4.04 1.19
N PHE A 295 18.16 3.38 0.94
CA PHE A 295 16.93 3.60 1.69
C PHE A 295 17.17 3.49 3.20
N LYS A 296 16.59 4.42 3.96
CA LYS A 296 16.67 4.40 5.43
C LYS A 296 15.81 3.30 6.02
N ILE A 297 14.73 2.93 5.33
CA ILE A 297 13.80 1.88 5.76
C ILE A 297 13.48 0.99 4.56
N VAL A 298 13.66 -0.30 4.74
CA VAL A 298 13.20 -1.33 3.79
C VAL A 298 12.08 -2.10 4.46
N VAL A 299 10.87 -2.03 3.90
CA VAL A 299 9.72 -2.79 4.42
C VAL A 299 9.51 -4.02 3.54
N THR A 300 9.57 -5.22 4.09
CA THR A 300 9.21 -6.43 3.36
C THR A 300 7.77 -6.83 3.68
N VAL A 301 7.04 -7.32 2.69
CA VAL A 301 5.66 -7.78 2.84
C VAL A 301 5.52 -9.13 2.13
N GLY A 302 5.20 -10.18 2.89
CA GLY A 302 4.98 -11.52 2.30
C GLY A 302 6.23 -12.11 1.63
N VAL A 303 7.42 -11.70 2.04
CA VAL A 303 8.72 -12.23 1.55
C VAL A 303 9.10 -13.47 2.35
N SER A 304 9.74 -14.46 1.70
CA SER A 304 10.21 -15.68 2.38
C SER A 304 11.34 -15.38 3.38
N PRO A 305 11.54 -16.23 4.40
CA PRO A 305 12.62 -16.07 5.37
C PRO A 305 14.01 -15.95 4.70
N GLU A 306 14.28 -16.77 3.70
CA GLU A 306 15.54 -16.82 2.97
C GLU A 306 15.83 -15.51 2.24
N ALA A 307 14.84 -14.99 1.50
CA ALA A 307 14.96 -13.68 0.85
C ALA A 307 15.03 -12.54 1.89
N GLY A 308 14.32 -12.68 3.02
CA GLY A 308 14.37 -11.72 4.13
C GLY A 308 15.75 -11.62 4.79
N GLU A 309 16.41 -12.75 5.04
CA GLU A 309 17.79 -12.80 5.55
C GLU A 309 18.74 -12.13 4.56
N ARG A 310 18.60 -12.42 3.26
CA ARG A 310 19.42 -11.77 2.22
C ARG A 310 19.21 -10.26 2.18
N LEU A 311 17.96 -9.79 2.30
CA LEU A 311 17.66 -8.36 2.36
C LEU A 311 18.24 -7.69 3.60
N ASP A 312 18.24 -8.37 4.76
CA ASP A 312 18.83 -7.86 6.00
C ASP A 312 20.34 -7.65 5.87
N GLU A 313 21.05 -8.60 5.25
CA GLU A 313 22.48 -8.48 4.94
C GLU A 313 22.81 -7.31 3.99
N LEU A 314 21.87 -6.95 3.11
CA LEU A 314 22.06 -5.89 2.12
C LEU A 314 21.86 -4.49 2.69
N VAL A 315 21.04 -4.36 3.73
CA VAL A 315 20.58 -3.06 4.28
C VAL A 315 21.10 -2.76 5.68
N GLY A 316 21.69 -3.76 6.35
CA GLY A 316 22.39 -3.64 7.64
C GLY A 316 23.85 -3.25 7.49
#